data_AF-A0A820XVB4-F1
#
_entry.id   AF-A0A820XVB4-F1
#
_cell.length_a   1.000
_cell.length_b   1.000
_cell.length_c   1.000
_cell.angle_alpha   90.00
_cell.angle_beta   90.00
_cell.angle_gamma   90.00
#
_symmetry.space_group_name_H-M   'P 1'
#
loop_
_entity.id
_entity.type
_entity.pdbx_description
1 polymer ?
#
loop_
_entity_poly.entity_id
_entity_poly.type
_entity_poly.pdbx_seq_one_letter_code
_entity_poly.pdbx_strand_id
1 'polypeptide(L)'
;MKKILILISIFYCINAKLLTNSTCNDCIGKIHSKQDLQLARQSLVIDKNQFCDNKQYTFIIIVKSGSFGKRNFTRSTWAKEISEHFKIPILYAIGYPKDPHLQKYIIAEDLLYHDLLQFNIVESYYNLTLKTTSVLLWYDRYCSKNSEYLLYVDDDVLIHVDKLIMYMHRTVSNDSIQGWFENSGHIQRKGMGGVSVDDFPIDVVPDYLWGAAVVYPSHIISNQLIGAIFNSTVPIFFRDDVFINGLMAQQAGIKREHMKGIFCFDPIEDDLGSNMIVIDFKNEEARENTWNCYKNVIKYDTNLASLSLPGVAKFLRNSLFCIHLFSGT
;
A
#
# COMPACT_ATOMS: atom_id res chain seq x y z
N MET A 1 -34.37 7.17 16.31
CA MET A 1 -33.28 6.29 15.82
C MET A 1 -33.64 5.49 14.57
N LYS A 2 -34.66 4.61 14.57
CA LYS A 2 -35.04 3.82 13.37
C LYS A 2 -35.32 4.64 12.10
N LYS A 3 -36.00 5.78 12.21
CA LYS A 3 -36.27 6.68 11.05
C LYS A 3 -35.00 7.33 10.47
N ILE A 4 -33.98 7.59 11.29
CA ILE A 4 -32.71 8.17 10.85
C ILE A 4 -31.86 7.11 10.12
N LEU A 5 -31.79 5.88 10.63
CA LEU A 5 -31.14 4.77 9.91
C LEU A 5 -31.81 4.48 8.56
N ILE A 6 -33.14 4.56 8.47
CA ILE A 6 -33.87 4.36 7.21
C ILE A 6 -33.55 5.50 6.23
N LEU A 7 -33.50 6.75 6.68
CA LEU A 7 -33.14 7.90 5.84
C LEU A 7 -31.68 7.82 5.37
N ILE A 8 -30.74 7.39 6.22
CA ILE A 8 -29.33 7.16 5.84
C ILE A 8 -29.24 6.03 4.81
N SER A 9 -29.92 4.90 5.02
CA SER A 9 -29.96 3.79 4.05
C SER A 9 -30.62 4.20 2.73
N ILE A 10 -31.68 5.02 2.75
CA ILE A 10 -32.34 5.51 1.54
C ILE A 10 -31.45 6.52 0.80
N PHE A 11 -30.79 7.44 1.51
CA PHE A 11 -29.85 8.39 0.92
C PHE A 11 -28.65 7.68 0.28
N TYR A 12 -28.11 6.65 0.95
CA TYR A 12 -27.06 5.78 0.38
C TYR A 12 -27.57 4.92 -0.77
N CYS A 13 -28.79 4.39 -0.73
CA CYS A 13 -29.37 3.63 -1.85
C CYS A 13 -29.67 4.51 -3.07
N ILE A 14 -30.09 5.76 -2.88
CA ILE A 14 -30.31 6.72 -3.97
C ILE A 14 -28.97 7.11 -4.61
N ASN A 15 -27.93 7.37 -3.81
CA ASN A 15 -26.57 7.60 -4.32
C ASN A 15 -25.98 6.35 -4.99
N ALA A 16 -26.22 5.15 -4.45
CA ALA A 16 -25.81 3.89 -5.07
C ALA A 16 -26.50 3.65 -6.43
N LYS A 17 -27.76 4.09 -6.60
CA LYS A 17 -28.47 4.05 -7.90
C LYS A 17 -27.99 5.14 -8.88
N LEU A 18 -27.41 6.23 -8.40
CA LEU A 18 -26.77 7.25 -9.25
C LEU A 18 -25.33 6.85 -9.64
N LEU A 19 -24.71 5.90 -8.94
CA LEU A 19 -23.38 5.33 -9.23
C LEU A 19 -23.39 4.20 -10.28
N THR A 20 -24.54 3.83 -10.85
CA THR A 20 -24.64 2.71 -11.81
C THR A 20 -24.29 3.05 -13.25
N ASN A 21 -23.89 4.29 -13.56
CA ASN A 21 -23.34 4.63 -14.87
C ASN A 21 -21.84 4.90 -14.71
N SER A 22 -21.01 3.93 -15.14
CA SER A 22 -19.52 3.95 -15.24
C SER A 22 -18.70 3.13 -14.23
N THR A 23 -19.26 2.12 -13.54
CA THR A 23 -18.40 1.05 -13.02
C THR A 23 -17.69 0.40 -14.21
N CYS A 24 -16.36 0.34 -14.20
CA CYS A 24 -15.63 -0.42 -15.20
C CYS A 24 -15.78 -1.93 -14.94
N ASN A 25 -16.94 -2.47 -15.29
CA ASN A 25 -17.23 -3.89 -15.17
C ASN A 25 -16.38 -4.72 -16.16
N ASP A 26 -15.85 -4.08 -17.21
CA ASP A 26 -15.06 -4.68 -18.30
C ASP A 26 -13.55 -4.39 -18.25
N CYS A 27 -13.03 -3.71 -17.21
CA CYS A 27 -11.57 -3.49 -17.03
C CYS A 27 -10.79 -4.78 -16.69
N ILE A 28 -11.37 -5.96 -16.93
CA ILE A 28 -10.77 -7.23 -16.55
C ILE A 28 -9.77 -7.64 -17.65
N GLY A 29 -8.59 -7.03 -17.59
CA GLY A 29 -7.53 -7.24 -18.56
C GLY A 29 -6.15 -7.04 -17.95
N LYS A 30 -5.14 -7.66 -18.55
CA LYS A 30 -3.74 -7.41 -18.20
C LYS A 30 -3.21 -6.12 -18.81
N ILE A 31 -3.91 -5.59 -19.81
CA ILE A 31 -3.64 -4.33 -20.49
C ILE A 31 -4.91 -3.50 -20.47
N HIS A 32 -4.78 -2.24 -20.06
CA HIS A 32 -5.88 -1.29 -19.96
C HIS A 32 -5.84 -0.28 -21.09
N SER A 33 -7.02 0.24 -21.44
CA SER A 33 -7.17 1.30 -22.42
C SER A 33 -6.94 2.68 -21.79
N LYS A 34 -6.72 3.69 -22.62
CA LYS A 34 -6.69 5.09 -22.15
C LYS A 34 -8.02 5.53 -21.54
N GLN A 35 -9.12 4.92 -21.96
CA GLN A 35 -10.44 5.19 -21.38
C GLN A 35 -10.52 4.68 -19.93
N ASP A 36 -9.97 3.51 -19.66
CA ASP A 36 -9.92 2.94 -18.30
C ASP A 36 -9.07 3.81 -17.36
N LEU A 37 -7.92 4.29 -17.87
CA LEU A 37 -7.08 5.24 -17.14
C LEU A 37 -7.80 6.58 -16.90
N GLN A 38 -8.64 7.02 -17.83
CA GLN A 38 -9.43 8.23 -17.66
C GLN A 38 -10.52 8.07 -16.61
N LEU A 39 -11.13 6.87 -16.48
CA LEU A 39 -12.06 6.57 -15.38
C LEU A 39 -11.39 6.76 -14.03
N ALA A 40 -10.10 6.42 -13.90
CA ALA A 40 -9.32 6.61 -12.67
C ALA A 40 -9.31 8.08 -12.15
N ARG A 41 -9.56 9.09 -13.00
CA ARG A 41 -9.64 10.52 -12.61
C ARG A 41 -10.93 10.93 -11.92
N GLN A 42 -12.02 10.20 -12.14
CA GLN A 42 -13.39 10.60 -11.77
C GLN A 42 -14.06 9.61 -10.81
N SER A 43 -13.35 8.55 -10.42
CA SER A 43 -13.93 7.33 -9.88
C SER A 43 -13.73 7.23 -8.36
N LEU A 44 -14.60 7.87 -7.57
CA LEU A 44 -14.61 7.82 -6.10
C LEU A 44 -16.01 7.45 -5.57
N VAL A 45 -16.05 6.54 -4.61
CA VAL A 45 -17.27 6.09 -3.90
C VAL A 45 -17.25 6.56 -2.45
N ILE A 46 -16.11 6.39 -1.77
CA ILE A 46 -15.87 6.93 -0.43
C ILE A 46 -14.70 7.90 -0.56
N ASP A 47 -15.02 9.19 -0.51
CA ASP A 47 -14.05 10.28 -0.68
C ASP A 47 -13.74 10.93 0.68
N LYS A 48 -12.44 11.21 0.90
CA LYS A 48 -11.92 11.95 2.06
C LYS A 48 -11.31 13.29 1.60
N ASN A 49 -11.95 13.99 0.67
CA ASN A 49 -11.43 15.22 0.07
C ASN A 49 -10.99 16.31 1.07
N GLN A 50 -11.55 16.35 2.28
CA GLN A 50 -11.17 17.28 3.35
C GLN A 50 -10.06 16.75 4.28
N PHE A 51 -9.45 15.61 3.97
CA PHE A 51 -8.53 14.92 4.88
C PHE A 51 -7.34 15.78 5.31
N CYS A 52 -6.78 16.51 4.34
CA CYS A 52 -5.61 17.37 4.49
C CYS A 52 -5.95 18.86 4.70
N ASP A 53 -7.24 19.23 4.76
CA ASP A 53 -7.67 20.60 4.99
C ASP A 53 -7.13 21.13 6.32
N ASN A 54 -6.47 22.29 6.26
CA ASN A 54 -5.88 22.98 7.42
C ASN A 54 -4.88 22.13 8.24
N LYS A 55 -4.27 21.12 7.63
CA LYS A 55 -3.25 20.27 8.27
C LYS A 55 -1.98 20.26 7.44
N GLN A 56 -0.86 19.99 8.11
CA GLN A 56 0.44 19.79 7.48
C GLN A 56 1.02 18.49 8.01
N TYR A 57 1.50 17.65 7.10
CA TYR A 57 2.05 16.35 7.38
C TYR A 57 3.43 16.26 6.76
N THR A 58 4.39 15.62 7.43
CA THR A 58 5.60 15.21 6.73
C THR A 58 5.29 13.99 5.85
N PHE A 59 4.54 13.04 6.38
CA PHE A 59 4.14 11.84 5.67
C PHE A 59 2.65 11.57 5.80
N ILE A 60 2.08 11.01 4.74
CA ILE A 60 0.81 10.30 4.76
C ILE A 60 1.08 8.87 4.30
N ILE A 61 0.47 7.89 4.96
CA ILE A 61 0.54 6.49 4.55
C ILE A 61 -0.79 6.11 3.90
N ILE A 62 -0.72 5.49 2.73
CA ILE A 62 -1.89 4.87 2.09
C ILE A 62 -1.58 3.40 1.87
N VAL A 63 -2.43 2.53 2.40
CA VAL A 63 -2.31 1.07 2.28
C VAL A 63 -3.17 0.59 1.11
N LYS A 64 -2.56 -0.04 0.11
CA LYS A 64 -3.22 -0.72 -1.01
C LYS A 64 -3.81 -2.02 -0.49
N SER A 65 -5.14 -2.08 -0.40
CA SER A 65 -5.81 -3.26 0.16
C SER A 65 -6.99 -3.71 -0.70
N GLY A 66 -7.32 -5.00 -0.61
CA GLY A 66 -8.60 -5.55 -1.06
C GLY A 66 -9.33 -6.37 0.00
N SER A 67 -8.69 -6.65 1.15
CA SER A 67 -9.18 -7.61 2.15
C SER A 67 -9.50 -6.94 3.49
N PHE A 68 -10.71 -7.18 4.01
CA PHE A 68 -11.09 -6.74 5.35
C PHE A 68 -10.17 -7.29 6.44
N GLY A 69 -9.81 -8.58 6.33
CA GLY A 69 -8.94 -9.25 7.30
C GLY A 69 -7.55 -8.61 7.35
N LYS A 70 -6.96 -8.36 6.17
CA LYS A 70 -5.65 -7.70 6.07
C LYS A 70 -5.68 -6.27 6.62
N ARG A 71 -6.71 -5.46 6.31
CA ARG A 71 -6.87 -4.13 6.93
C ARG A 71 -7.01 -4.19 8.44
N ASN A 72 -7.77 -5.14 8.96
CA ASN A 72 -7.93 -5.30 10.41
C ASN A 72 -6.62 -5.74 11.08
N PHE A 73 -5.85 -6.60 10.42
CA PHE A 73 -4.51 -6.96 10.86
C PHE A 73 -3.61 -5.72 10.91
N THR A 74 -3.46 -4.95 9.82
CA THR A 74 -2.62 -3.75 9.81
C THR A 74 -3.05 -2.75 10.90
N ARG A 75 -4.36 -2.47 11.05
CA ARG A 75 -4.91 -1.60 12.11
C ARG A 75 -4.61 -2.07 13.53
N SER A 76 -4.45 -3.37 13.77
CA SER A 76 -4.16 -3.94 15.09
C SER A 76 -2.68 -4.24 15.31
N THR A 77 -1.85 -3.91 14.32
CA THR A 77 -0.41 -4.12 14.31
C THR A 77 0.35 -2.80 14.18
N TRP A 78 1.25 -2.68 13.21
CA TRP A 78 2.16 -1.56 13.02
C TRP A 78 1.43 -0.24 12.75
N ALA A 79 0.27 -0.26 12.09
CA ALA A 79 -0.48 0.96 11.76
C ALA A 79 -1.04 1.64 13.02
N LYS A 80 -1.34 0.85 14.06
CA LYS A 80 -1.78 1.37 15.36
C LYS A 80 -0.70 2.22 16.00
N GLU A 81 0.51 1.68 16.08
CA GLU A 81 1.65 2.37 16.71
C GLU A 81 2.01 3.65 15.95
N ILE A 82 2.03 3.59 14.62
CA ILE A 82 2.28 4.78 13.78
C ILE A 82 1.24 5.88 14.03
N SER A 83 -0.05 5.53 14.01
CA SER A 83 -1.13 6.52 14.16
C SER A 83 -1.27 7.03 15.60
N GLU A 84 -1.11 6.18 16.61
CA GLU A 84 -1.27 6.56 18.01
C GLU A 84 -0.04 7.27 18.57
N HIS A 85 1.18 6.83 18.25
CA HIS A 85 2.41 7.36 18.85
C HIS A 85 3.06 8.46 18.01
N PHE A 86 3.07 8.31 16.68
CA PHE A 86 3.74 9.25 15.78
C PHE A 86 2.77 10.20 15.07
N LYS A 87 1.46 9.99 15.25
CA LYS A 87 0.39 10.82 14.68
C LYS A 87 0.45 10.94 13.16
N ILE A 88 1.04 9.95 12.48
CA ILE A 88 1.08 9.89 11.03
C ILE A 88 -0.26 9.32 10.55
N PRO A 89 -0.98 10.05 9.67
CA PRO A 89 -2.25 9.58 9.12
C PRO A 89 -2.08 8.35 8.23
N ILE A 90 -3.03 7.42 8.32
CA ILE A 90 -3.09 6.20 7.52
C ILE A 90 -4.48 6.07 6.90
N LEU A 91 -4.55 5.83 5.60
CA LEU A 91 -5.77 5.53 4.86
C LEU A 91 -5.64 4.18 4.13
N TYR A 92 -6.77 3.51 3.87
CA TYR A 92 -6.83 2.26 3.13
C TYR A 92 -7.49 2.48 1.77
N ALA A 93 -6.72 2.30 0.71
CA ALA A 93 -7.19 2.41 -0.68
C ALA A 93 -7.78 1.07 -1.16
N ILE A 94 -9.06 1.07 -1.49
CA ILE A 94 -9.83 -0.11 -1.92
C ILE A 94 -10.58 0.16 -3.23
N GLY A 95 -10.89 -0.90 -3.97
CA GLY A 95 -11.77 -0.88 -5.12
C GLY A 95 -13.24 -1.16 -4.75
N TYR A 96 -14.09 -1.16 -5.76
CA TYR A 96 -15.46 -1.62 -5.69
C TYR A 96 -15.49 -3.16 -5.59
N PRO A 97 -16.19 -3.76 -4.61
CA PRO A 97 -16.18 -5.21 -4.44
C PRO A 97 -16.86 -5.90 -5.62
N LYS A 98 -16.34 -7.06 -6.03
CA LYS A 98 -16.94 -7.89 -7.08
C LYS A 98 -18.34 -8.39 -6.70
N ASP A 99 -18.54 -8.69 -5.41
CA ASP A 99 -19.86 -8.97 -4.85
C ASP A 99 -20.47 -7.67 -4.29
N PRO A 100 -21.51 -7.10 -4.93
CA PRO A 100 -22.15 -5.88 -4.46
C PRO A 100 -22.75 -6.00 -3.04
N HIS A 101 -23.05 -7.22 -2.57
CA HIS A 101 -23.51 -7.44 -1.20
C HIS A 101 -22.45 -7.11 -0.15
N LEU A 102 -21.17 -7.09 -0.53
CA LEU A 102 -20.07 -6.69 0.36
C LEU A 102 -20.02 -5.18 0.61
N GLN A 103 -20.60 -4.36 -0.28
CA GLN A 103 -20.54 -2.89 -0.18
C GLN A 103 -21.14 -2.37 1.13
N LYS A 104 -22.21 -2.99 1.64
CA LYS A 104 -22.81 -2.61 2.94
C LYS A 104 -21.85 -2.79 4.13
N TYR A 105 -20.96 -3.79 4.06
CA TYR A 105 -19.95 -4.03 5.10
C TYR A 105 -18.79 -3.05 4.97
N ILE A 106 -18.41 -2.66 3.73
CA ILE A 106 -17.42 -1.60 3.49
C ILE A 106 -17.92 -0.27 4.07
N ILE A 107 -19.19 0.07 3.84
CA ILE A 107 -19.80 1.28 4.42
C ILE A 107 -19.80 1.21 5.96
N ALA A 108 -20.16 0.06 6.53
CA ALA A 108 -20.12 -0.13 7.98
C ALA A 108 -18.70 0.00 8.56
N GLU A 109 -17.69 -0.51 7.85
CA GLU A 109 -16.28 -0.36 8.21
C GLU A 109 -15.85 1.11 8.17
N ASP A 110 -16.17 1.85 7.10
CA ASP A 110 -15.83 3.28 7.01
C ASP A 110 -16.56 4.12 8.06
N LEU A 111 -17.78 3.75 8.44
CA LEU A 111 -18.49 4.40 9.55
C LEU A 111 -17.82 4.14 10.91
N LEU A 112 -17.07 3.05 11.06
CA LEU A 112 -16.38 2.70 12.29
C LEU A 112 -14.97 3.32 12.37
N TYR A 113 -14.22 3.26 11.28
CA TYR A 113 -12.80 3.63 11.26
C TYR A 113 -12.51 4.95 10.53
N HIS A 114 -13.40 5.38 9.63
CA HIS A 114 -13.29 6.61 8.83
C HIS A 114 -12.03 6.73 7.98
N ASP A 115 -11.35 5.62 7.70
CA ASP A 115 -10.03 5.57 7.08
C ASP A 115 -10.05 4.92 5.68
N LEU A 116 -11.23 4.70 5.07
CA LEU A 116 -11.32 4.12 3.74
C LEU A 116 -11.30 5.18 2.64
N LEU A 117 -10.51 4.94 1.60
CA LEU A 117 -10.59 5.58 0.29
C LEU A 117 -11.07 4.53 -0.70
N GLN A 118 -12.32 4.67 -1.16
CA GLN A 118 -12.89 3.71 -2.10
C GLN A 118 -13.02 4.32 -3.49
N PHE A 119 -12.39 3.68 -4.47
CA PHE A 119 -12.48 4.06 -5.87
C PHE A 119 -13.53 3.22 -6.59
N ASN A 120 -14.19 3.79 -7.59
CA ASN A 120 -15.20 3.10 -8.40
C ASN A 120 -14.52 2.24 -9.51
N ILE A 121 -13.55 1.42 -9.11
CA ILE A 121 -12.77 0.49 -9.93
C ILE A 121 -12.94 -0.89 -9.31
N VAL A 122 -13.30 -1.90 -10.11
CA VAL A 122 -13.49 -3.26 -9.58
C VAL A 122 -12.22 -3.76 -8.89
N GLU A 123 -12.36 -4.21 -7.64
CA GLU A 123 -11.28 -4.75 -6.83
C GLU A 123 -10.73 -6.03 -7.45
N SER A 124 -9.48 -5.98 -7.93
CA SER A 124 -8.85 -7.05 -8.68
C SER A 124 -7.34 -6.83 -8.78
N TYR A 125 -6.58 -7.93 -8.72
CA TYR A 125 -5.15 -7.92 -8.99
C TYR A 125 -4.79 -7.34 -10.37
N TYR A 126 -5.67 -7.55 -11.37
CA TYR A 126 -5.45 -7.01 -12.71
C TYR A 126 -5.78 -5.51 -12.83
N ASN A 127 -6.36 -4.89 -11.79
CA ASN A 127 -6.71 -3.46 -11.78
C ASN A 127 -5.80 -2.62 -10.89
N LEU A 128 -4.68 -3.19 -10.41
CA LEU A 128 -3.77 -2.48 -9.49
C LEU A 128 -3.26 -1.17 -10.10
N THR A 129 -2.88 -1.15 -11.37
CA THR A 129 -2.42 0.09 -12.03
C THR A 129 -3.48 1.19 -12.04
N LEU A 130 -4.75 0.83 -12.30
CA LEU A 130 -5.84 1.80 -12.25
C LEU A 130 -6.06 2.31 -10.82
N LYS A 131 -6.05 1.40 -9.83
CA LYS A 131 -6.20 1.77 -8.41
C LYS A 131 -5.06 2.68 -7.96
N THR A 132 -3.80 2.32 -8.22
CA THR A 132 -2.63 3.10 -7.83
C THR A 132 -2.63 4.46 -8.51
N THR A 133 -3.01 4.53 -9.80
CA THR A 133 -3.22 5.81 -10.49
C THR A 133 -4.28 6.67 -9.80
N SER A 134 -5.43 6.08 -9.43
CA SER A 134 -6.47 6.82 -8.69
C SER A 134 -6.01 7.33 -7.33
N VAL A 135 -5.21 6.54 -6.59
CA VAL A 135 -4.61 6.98 -5.33
C VAL A 135 -3.69 8.17 -5.54
N LEU A 136 -2.78 8.10 -6.52
CA LEU A 136 -1.85 9.19 -6.82
C LEU A 136 -2.58 10.47 -7.23
N LEU A 137 -3.65 10.36 -8.03
CA LEU A 137 -4.49 11.50 -8.42
C LEU A 137 -5.25 12.11 -7.24
N TRP A 138 -5.82 11.26 -6.37
CA TRP A 138 -6.50 11.72 -5.16
C TRP A 138 -5.53 12.43 -4.22
N TYR A 139 -4.35 11.83 -4.00
CA TYR A 139 -3.30 12.41 -3.17
C TYR A 139 -2.81 13.75 -3.73
N ASP A 140 -2.54 13.81 -5.03
CA ASP A 140 -2.10 15.05 -5.69
C ASP A 140 -3.14 16.16 -5.59
N ARG A 141 -4.42 15.81 -5.74
CA ARG A 141 -5.50 16.79 -5.68
C ARG A 141 -5.68 17.39 -4.29
N TYR A 142 -5.62 16.56 -3.24
CA TYR A 142 -6.07 16.95 -1.92
C TYR A 142 -4.95 17.09 -0.88
N CYS A 143 -3.81 16.43 -1.06
CA CYS A 143 -2.80 16.29 -0.01
C CYS A 143 -1.37 16.65 -0.40
N SER A 144 -0.99 16.69 -1.69
CA SER A 144 0.40 16.96 -2.10
C SER A 144 0.94 18.32 -1.66
N LYS A 145 0.08 19.32 -1.45
CA LYS A 145 0.44 20.64 -0.92
C LYS A 145 0.56 20.70 0.60
N ASN A 146 0.05 19.68 1.29
CA ASN A 146 -0.09 19.59 2.73
C ASN A 146 0.71 18.40 3.31
N SER A 147 1.48 17.73 2.46
CA SER A 147 2.28 16.57 2.80
C SER A 147 3.59 16.61 2.03
N GLU A 148 4.73 16.30 2.66
CA GLU A 148 6.01 16.24 1.94
C GLU A 148 6.17 14.93 1.15
N TYR A 149 5.70 13.82 1.73
CA TYR A 149 5.83 12.50 1.14
C TYR A 149 4.56 11.65 1.27
N LEU A 150 4.34 10.79 0.28
CA LEU A 150 3.40 9.67 0.34
C LEU A 150 4.21 8.38 0.56
N LEU A 151 3.89 7.63 1.60
CA LEU A 151 4.32 6.23 1.72
C LEU A 151 3.15 5.33 1.29
N TYR A 152 3.29 4.72 0.11
CA TYR A 152 2.31 3.78 -0.42
C TYR A 152 2.77 2.36 -0.16
N VAL A 153 1.95 1.54 0.50
CA VAL A 153 2.35 0.21 0.96
C VAL A 153 1.28 -0.82 0.66
N ASP A 154 1.68 -2.07 0.48
CA ASP A 154 0.74 -3.18 0.30
C ASP A 154 0.20 -3.66 1.66
N ASP A 155 -0.90 -4.42 1.64
CA ASP A 155 -1.60 -4.86 2.85
C ASP A 155 -1.09 -6.18 3.43
N ASP A 156 -0.08 -6.79 2.80
CA ASP A 156 0.67 -7.98 3.23
C ASP A 156 1.98 -7.68 3.95
N VAL A 157 2.31 -6.40 4.17
CA VAL A 157 3.58 -6.07 4.83
C VAL A 157 3.52 -6.05 6.35
N LEU A 158 4.67 -6.31 6.98
CA LEU A 158 4.96 -5.96 8.36
C LEU A 158 6.00 -4.84 8.42
N ILE A 159 5.79 -3.88 9.31
CA ILE A 159 6.64 -2.70 9.44
C ILE A 159 7.23 -2.61 10.85
N HIS A 160 8.56 -2.46 10.91
CA HIS A 160 9.24 -2.09 12.14
C HIS A 160 9.14 -0.57 12.32
N VAL A 161 8.19 -0.14 13.16
CA VAL A 161 7.76 1.26 13.27
C VAL A 161 8.92 2.21 13.58
N ASP A 162 9.71 1.97 14.63
CA ASP A 162 10.79 2.90 15.01
C ASP A 162 11.83 3.08 13.90
N LYS A 163 12.21 1.99 13.22
CA LYS A 163 13.17 2.04 12.11
C LYS A 163 12.58 2.75 10.89
N LEU A 164 11.29 2.57 10.62
CA LEU A 164 10.60 3.31 9.56
C LEU A 164 10.61 4.81 9.87
N ILE A 165 10.27 5.20 11.09
CA ILE A 165 10.30 6.61 11.53
C ILE A 165 11.71 7.19 11.41
N MET A 166 12.75 6.44 11.82
CA MET A 166 14.14 6.86 11.64
C MET A 166 14.50 7.06 10.16
N TYR A 167 14.10 6.13 9.29
CA TYR A 167 14.32 6.24 7.85
C TYR A 167 13.62 7.48 7.27
N MET A 168 12.35 7.68 7.63
CA MET A 168 11.51 8.81 7.21
C MET A 168 12.13 10.17 7.56
N HIS A 169 12.77 10.29 8.72
CA HIS A 169 13.36 11.57 9.16
C HIS A 169 14.81 11.80 8.72
N ARG A 170 15.59 10.75 8.42
CA ARG A 170 17.04 10.87 8.24
C ARG A 170 17.55 10.45 6.86
N THR A 171 16.79 9.65 6.13
CA THR A 171 17.30 8.93 4.95
C THR A 171 16.45 9.17 3.71
N VAL A 172 15.18 9.58 3.86
CA VAL A 172 14.32 9.86 2.72
C VAL A 172 14.94 10.94 1.83
N SER A 173 15.02 10.64 0.54
CA SER A 173 15.51 11.52 -0.52
C SER A 173 14.33 12.26 -1.10
N ASN A 174 14.50 13.57 -1.27
CA ASN A 174 13.51 14.39 -1.95
C ASN A 174 13.62 14.26 -3.48
N ASP A 175 14.76 13.81 -4.01
CA ASP A 175 15.03 13.84 -5.47
C ASP A 175 14.72 12.50 -6.17
N SER A 176 14.19 11.51 -5.46
CA SER A 176 13.93 10.16 -5.98
C SER A 176 12.76 9.48 -5.29
N ILE A 177 12.10 8.55 -6.01
CA ILE A 177 11.21 7.58 -5.38
C ILE A 177 12.03 6.43 -4.79
N GLN A 178 11.57 5.85 -3.68
CA GLN A 178 12.38 4.91 -2.90
C GLN A 178 11.59 3.66 -2.49
N GLY A 179 12.18 2.48 -2.65
CA GLY A 179 11.51 1.20 -2.36
C GLY A 179 12.43 0.00 -2.59
N TRP A 180 11.87 -1.20 -2.75
CA TRP A 180 12.66 -2.38 -3.12
C TRP A 180 13.05 -2.27 -4.59
N PHE A 181 14.36 -2.18 -4.86
CA PHE A 181 14.86 -1.90 -6.20
C PHE A 181 15.08 -3.22 -6.93
N GLU A 182 14.56 -3.29 -8.14
CA GLU A 182 14.76 -4.40 -9.05
C GLU A 182 15.41 -3.89 -10.33
N ASN A 183 16.43 -4.64 -10.78
CA ASN A 183 17.08 -4.33 -12.05
C ASN A 183 16.13 -4.61 -13.22
N SER A 184 16.43 -4.03 -14.38
CA SER A 184 15.74 -4.32 -15.63
C SER A 184 15.52 -5.83 -15.82
N GLY A 185 14.30 -6.21 -16.21
CA GLY A 185 13.90 -7.60 -16.32
C GLY A 185 13.00 -7.85 -17.53
N HIS A 186 12.77 -9.13 -17.84
CA HIS A 186 11.90 -9.52 -18.94
C HIS A 186 10.43 -9.63 -18.50
N ILE A 187 9.52 -9.20 -19.37
CA ILE A 187 8.09 -9.42 -19.17
C ILE A 187 7.80 -10.92 -19.24
N GLN A 188 7.16 -11.41 -18.18
CA GLN A 188 6.64 -12.77 -18.13
C GLN A 188 5.61 -12.99 -19.25
N ARG A 189 5.85 -13.99 -20.11
CA ARG A 189 4.99 -14.32 -21.26
C ARG A 189 4.01 -15.47 -21.02
N LYS A 190 4.26 -16.30 -20.00
CA LYS A 190 3.49 -17.52 -19.71
C LYS A 190 3.13 -17.62 -18.23
N GLY A 191 2.09 -18.39 -17.92
CA GLY A 191 1.64 -18.65 -16.54
C GLY A 191 0.81 -17.51 -15.94
N MET A 192 0.65 -17.55 -14.62
CA MET A 192 -0.09 -16.51 -13.88
C MET A 192 0.59 -15.15 -14.08
N GLY A 193 -0.18 -14.15 -14.51
CA GLY A 193 0.34 -12.82 -14.83
C GLY A 193 1.05 -12.68 -16.18
N GLY A 194 1.21 -13.75 -16.97
CA GLY A 194 1.88 -13.68 -18.28
C GLY A 194 1.08 -12.92 -19.34
N VAL A 195 1.75 -12.16 -20.22
CA VAL A 195 1.11 -11.35 -21.28
C VAL A 195 1.71 -11.66 -22.65
N SER A 196 0.87 -11.72 -23.68
CA SER A 196 1.30 -11.98 -25.05
C SER A 196 2.15 -10.82 -25.60
N VAL A 197 2.94 -11.08 -26.64
CA VAL A 197 3.71 -10.04 -27.32
C VAL A 197 2.78 -9.06 -28.05
N ASP A 198 1.64 -9.55 -28.55
CA ASP A 198 0.65 -8.72 -29.24
C ASP A 198 0.00 -7.70 -28.29
N ASP A 199 -0.29 -8.12 -27.06
CA ASP A 199 -0.90 -7.25 -26.03
C ASP A 199 0.13 -6.28 -25.42
N PHE A 200 1.38 -6.74 -25.23
CA PHE A 200 2.44 -5.94 -24.64
C PHE A 200 3.76 -6.16 -25.38
N PRO A 201 4.08 -5.34 -26.40
CA PRO A 201 5.23 -5.55 -27.27
C PRO A 201 6.58 -5.23 -26.60
N ILE A 202 6.58 -4.58 -25.44
CA ILE A 202 7.80 -4.32 -24.66
C ILE A 202 8.23 -5.63 -24.01
N ASP A 203 9.48 -6.04 -24.25
CA ASP A 203 10.04 -7.27 -23.67
C ASP A 203 10.90 -7.04 -22.45
N VAL A 204 11.70 -5.97 -22.46
CA VAL A 204 12.56 -5.59 -21.33
C VAL A 204 12.01 -4.32 -20.71
N VAL A 205 11.73 -4.38 -19.42
CA VAL A 205 11.34 -3.19 -18.63
C VAL A 205 12.57 -2.56 -17.98
N PRO A 206 12.56 -1.24 -17.74
CA PRO A 206 13.66 -0.58 -17.04
C PRO A 206 13.71 -1.04 -15.58
N ASP A 207 14.73 -0.60 -14.86
CA ASP A 207 14.77 -0.71 -13.40
C ASP A 207 13.49 -0.13 -12.79
N TYR A 208 12.97 -0.81 -11.77
CA TYR A 208 11.70 -0.45 -11.15
C TYR A 208 11.73 -0.70 -9.64
N LEU A 209 10.70 -0.20 -8.95
CA LEU A 209 10.51 -0.45 -7.52
C LEU A 209 9.30 -1.35 -7.31
N TRP A 210 9.46 -2.44 -6.57
CA TRP A 210 8.34 -3.32 -6.21
C TRP A 210 7.31 -2.61 -5.32
N GLY A 211 6.08 -3.10 -5.36
CA GLY A 211 4.92 -2.45 -4.73
C GLY A 211 4.86 -2.51 -3.19
N ALA A 212 5.62 -3.39 -2.54
CA ALA A 212 5.50 -3.66 -1.10
C ALA A 212 5.51 -2.39 -0.23
N ALA A 213 6.46 -1.49 -0.49
CA ALA A 213 6.45 -0.13 0.05
C ALA A 213 7.26 0.81 -0.85
N VAL A 214 6.65 1.94 -1.21
CA VAL A 214 7.29 2.99 -2.01
C VAL A 214 7.04 4.36 -1.39
N VAL A 215 8.12 5.11 -1.16
CA VAL A 215 8.09 6.52 -0.77
C VAL A 215 8.12 7.38 -2.02
N TYR A 216 7.17 8.28 -2.13
CA TYR A 216 7.08 9.29 -3.18
C TYR A 216 7.16 10.69 -2.57
N PRO A 217 8.15 11.51 -2.94
CA PRO A 217 8.09 12.94 -2.70
C PRO A 217 6.87 13.55 -3.42
N SER A 218 6.09 14.38 -2.72
CA SER A 218 4.85 14.96 -3.26
C SER A 218 5.05 15.69 -4.58
N HIS A 219 6.14 16.45 -4.70
CA HIS A 219 6.43 17.20 -5.91
C HIS A 219 6.79 16.30 -7.10
N ILE A 220 7.34 15.10 -6.88
CA ILE A 220 7.58 14.11 -7.96
C ILE A 220 6.24 13.58 -8.48
N ILE A 221 5.27 13.32 -7.58
CA ILE A 221 3.91 12.94 -7.99
C ILE A 221 3.29 14.05 -8.86
N SER A 222 3.25 15.28 -8.33
CA SER A 222 2.57 16.42 -8.95
C SER A 222 3.19 16.85 -10.28
N ASN A 223 4.52 16.96 -10.32
CA ASN A 223 5.20 17.65 -11.43
C ASN A 223 5.67 16.69 -12.53
N GLN A 224 5.81 15.38 -12.24
CA GLN A 224 6.46 14.43 -13.13
C GLN A 224 5.61 13.19 -13.39
N LEU A 225 5.27 12.45 -12.33
CA LEU A 225 4.71 11.10 -12.46
C LEU A 225 3.30 11.09 -13.06
N ILE A 226 2.39 11.96 -12.59
CA ILE A 226 1.03 12.06 -13.14
C ILE A 226 1.07 12.44 -14.63
N GLY A 227 1.94 13.39 -14.99
CA GLY A 227 2.14 13.79 -16.38
C GLY A 227 2.56 12.60 -17.27
N ALA A 228 3.54 11.82 -16.82
CA ALA A 228 4.00 10.64 -17.54
C ALA A 228 2.91 9.58 -17.72
N ILE A 229 2.17 9.26 -16.65
CA ILE A 229 1.06 8.28 -16.69
C ILE A 229 0.05 8.62 -17.80
N PHE A 230 -0.38 9.88 -17.88
CA PHE A 230 -1.45 10.26 -18.81
C PHE A 230 -0.97 10.62 -20.22
N ASN A 231 0.28 11.03 -20.37
CA ASN A 231 0.83 11.41 -21.69
C ASN A 231 1.54 10.25 -22.40
N SER A 232 1.72 9.09 -21.74
CA SER A 232 2.36 7.94 -22.36
C SER A 232 1.55 7.32 -23.52
N THR A 233 2.30 6.68 -24.42
CA THR A 233 1.78 5.79 -25.47
C THR A 233 2.03 4.32 -25.15
N VAL A 234 2.71 4.02 -24.04
CA VAL A 234 2.95 2.66 -23.56
C VAL A 234 1.61 2.02 -23.19
N PRO A 235 1.34 0.76 -23.59
CA PRO A 235 0.13 0.07 -23.17
C PRO A 235 0.06 -0.01 -21.63
N ILE A 236 -1.10 0.23 -21.06
CA ILE A 236 -1.24 0.36 -19.59
C ILE A 236 -1.21 -1.02 -18.98
N PHE A 237 -0.04 -1.44 -18.54
CA PHE A 237 0.21 -2.75 -17.99
C PHE A 237 -0.41 -2.87 -16.59
N PHE A 238 -0.99 -4.03 -16.25
CA PHE A 238 -1.76 -4.17 -15.01
C PHE A 238 -0.92 -4.08 -13.72
N ARG A 239 0.34 -4.54 -13.75
CA ARG A 239 1.25 -4.46 -12.60
C ARG A 239 1.71 -3.01 -12.41
N ASP A 240 1.28 -2.41 -11.31
CA ASP A 240 1.50 -1.00 -10.98
C ASP A 240 2.97 -0.69 -10.72
N ASP A 241 3.70 -1.58 -10.07
CA ASP A 241 5.15 -1.47 -9.88
C ASP A 241 5.92 -1.39 -11.21
N VAL A 242 5.61 -2.24 -12.18
CA VAL A 242 6.25 -2.24 -13.50
C VAL A 242 5.82 -1.01 -14.32
N PHE A 243 4.52 -0.72 -14.37
CA PHE A 243 4.01 0.38 -15.17
C PHE A 243 4.39 1.74 -14.59
N ILE A 244 4.02 2.01 -13.33
CA ILE A 244 4.18 3.32 -12.70
C ILE A 244 5.62 3.52 -12.24
N ASN A 245 6.16 2.58 -11.44
CA ASN A 245 7.48 2.76 -10.83
C ASN A 245 8.63 2.41 -11.78
N GLY A 246 8.36 1.65 -12.84
CA GLY A 246 9.33 1.36 -13.90
C GLY A 246 9.16 2.31 -15.08
N LEU A 247 8.19 2.00 -15.95
CA LEU A 247 8.04 2.62 -17.27
C LEU A 247 7.71 4.11 -17.19
N MET A 248 6.74 4.51 -16.37
CA MET A 248 6.36 5.93 -16.26
C MET A 248 7.43 6.75 -15.54
N ALA A 249 8.02 6.20 -14.48
CA ALA A 249 9.17 6.83 -13.82
C ALA A 249 10.36 7.00 -14.78
N GLN A 250 10.66 5.99 -15.61
CA GLN A 250 11.70 6.08 -16.63
C GLN A 250 11.38 7.16 -17.67
N GLN A 251 10.14 7.21 -18.18
CA GLN A 251 9.71 8.21 -19.15
C GLN A 251 9.79 9.63 -18.58
N ALA A 252 9.52 9.80 -17.29
CA ALA A 252 9.61 11.07 -16.59
C ALA A 252 11.04 11.49 -16.19
N GLY A 253 12.03 10.60 -16.34
CA GLY A 253 13.39 10.83 -15.82
C GLY A 253 13.49 10.81 -14.29
N ILE A 254 12.53 10.16 -13.61
CA ILE A 254 12.49 10.05 -12.15
C ILE A 254 13.55 9.04 -11.69
N LYS A 255 14.41 9.48 -10.76
CA LYS A 255 15.39 8.60 -10.11
C LYS A 255 14.69 7.63 -9.15
N ARG A 256 15.18 6.39 -9.12
CA ARG A 256 14.77 5.35 -8.18
C ARG A 256 15.93 5.00 -7.26
N GLU A 257 15.65 4.85 -5.98
CA GLU A 257 16.64 4.44 -4.98
C GLU A 257 16.16 3.25 -4.16
N HIS A 258 17.09 2.38 -3.80
CA HIS A 258 16.78 1.27 -2.91
C HIS A 258 16.62 1.76 -1.47
N MET A 259 15.46 1.50 -0.87
CA MET A 259 15.23 1.71 0.56
C MET A 259 15.98 0.64 1.34
N LYS A 260 17.05 1.01 2.05
CA LYS A 260 17.78 0.07 2.92
C LYS A 260 16.84 -0.47 4.00
N GLY A 261 16.75 -1.79 4.11
CA GLY A 261 15.93 -2.48 5.11
C GLY A 261 14.52 -2.83 4.66
N ILE A 262 14.14 -2.57 3.41
CA ILE A 262 12.97 -3.25 2.81
C ILE A 262 13.37 -4.66 2.39
N PHE A 263 12.46 -5.63 2.53
CA PHE A 263 12.65 -7.03 2.15
C PHE A 263 11.38 -7.55 1.48
N CYS A 264 11.49 -8.02 0.23
CA CYS A 264 10.37 -8.53 -0.56
C CYS A 264 10.32 -10.08 -0.63
N PHE A 265 10.74 -10.73 0.45
CA PHE A 265 10.72 -12.18 0.63
C PHE A 265 10.48 -12.51 2.10
N ASP A 266 9.97 -13.73 2.34
CA ASP A 266 9.76 -14.21 3.70
C ASP A 266 11.12 -14.23 4.44
N PRO A 267 11.21 -13.58 5.61
CA PRO A 267 12.48 -13.40 6.30
C PRO A 267 13.03 -14.73 6.79
N ILE A 268 14.35 -14.90 6.70
CA ILE A 268 15.04 -15.97 7.42
C ILE A 268 15.43 -15.49 8.83
N GLU A 269 15.80 -16.44 9.70
CA GLU A 269 16.10 -16.22 11.12
C GLU A 269 17.05 -15.04 11.40
N ASP A 270 18.12 -14.93 10.61
CA ASP A 270 19.14 -13.88 10.73
C ASP A 270 18.60 -12.48 10.33
N ASP A 271 17.57 -12.42 9.49
CA ASP A 271 17.00 -11.16 9.03
C ASP A 271 16.26 -10.44 10.16
N LEU A 272 15.61 -11.16 11.08
CA LEU A 272 14.86 -10.55 12.18
C LEU A 272 15.74 -9.78 13.19
N GLY A 273 17.04 -10.09 13.25
CA GLY A 273 18.05 -9.33 13.99
C GLY A 273 18.64 -8.13 13.22
N SER A 274 18.29 -7.95 11.95
CA SER A 274 18.88 -6.98 11.04
C SER A 274 18.17 -5.61 11.04
N ASN A 275 18.66 -4.66 10.23
CA ASN A 275 18.06 -3.34 10.03
C ASN A 275 16.75 -3.38 9.20
N MET A 276 15.91 -4.42 9.35
CA MET A 276 14.62 -4.53 8.66
C MET A 276 13.67 -3.40 9.05
N ILE A 277 13.05 -2.81 8.04
CA ILE A 277 12.07 -1.73 8.13
C ILE A 277 10.72 -2.23 7.62
N VAL A 278 10.69 -2.84 6.43
CA VAL A 278 9.47 -3.35 5.80
C VAL A 278 9.74 -4.77 5.31
N ILE A 279 8.80 -5.67 5.57
CA ILE A 279 8.86 -7.06 5.16
C ILE A 279 7.57 -7.41 4.44
N ASP A 280 7.67 -7.82 3.18
CA ASP A 280 6.54 -8.35 2.42
C ASP A 280 6.37 -9.84 2.67
N PHE A 281 5.14 -10.28 2.95
CA PHE A 281 4.84 -11.67 3.26
C PHE A 281 3.91 -12.29 2.22
N LYS A 282 4.31 -13.44 1.68
CA LYS A 282 3.43 -14.21 0.80
C LYS A 282 2.44 -15.08 1.57
N ASN A 283 2.78 -15.42 2.81
CA ASN A 283 1.99 -16.26 3.70
C ASN A 283 1.46 -15.44 4.90
N GLU A 284 0.13 -15.36 5.03
CA GLU A 284 -0.52 -14.59 6.10
C GLU A 284 -0.22 -15.15 7.50
N GLU A 285 -0.13 -16.46 7.67
CA GLU A 285 0.22 -17.11 8.93
C GLU A 285 1.65 -16.77 9.35
N ALA A 286 2.60 -16.81 8.40
CA ALA A 286 3.98 -16.41 8.65
C ALA A 286 4.08 -14.94 9.12
N ARG A 287 3.29 -14.05 8.52
CA ARG A 287 3.19 -12.65 8.93
C ARG A 287 2.64 -12.49 10.34
N GLU A 288 1.56 -13.21 10.66
CA GLU A 288 0.95 -13.18 12.00
C GLU A 288 1.88 -13.72 13.07
N ASN A 289 2.55 -14.84 12.79
CA ASN A 289 3.55 -15.44 13.67
C ASN A 289 4.74 -14.50 13.90
N THR A 290 5.23 -13.85 12.83
CA THR A 290 6.31 -12.86 12.94
C THR A 290 5.89 -11.66 13.80
N TRP A 291 4.67 -11.15 13.63
CA TRP A 291 4.17 -10.05 14.46
C TRP A 291 4.04 -10.44 15.94
N ASN A 292 3.50 -11.63 16.22
CA ASN A 292 3.37 -12.12 17.59
C ASN A 292 4.75 -12.29 18.25
N CYS A 293 5.75 -12.75 17.50
CA CYS A 293 7.13 -12.77 17.95
C CYS A 293 7.63 -11.35 18.27
N TYR A 294 7.51 -10.42 17.33
CA TYR A 294 7.97 -9.03 17.48
C TYR A 294 7.37 -8.34 18.71
N LYS A 295 6.05 -8.46 18.91
CA LYS A 295 5.34 -7.95 20.10
C LYS A 295 5.92 -8.49 21.40
N ASN A 296 6.23 -9.79 21.44
CA ASN A 296 6.81 -10.40 22.61
C ASN A 296 8.22 -9.84 22.86
N VAL A 297 9.06 -9.74 21.84
CA VAL A 297 10.42 -9.18 21.94
C VAL A 297 10.40 -7.75 22.48
N ILE A 298 9.58 -6.85 21.92
CA ILE A 298 9.48 -5.45 22.39
C ILE A 298 8.95 -5.36 23.81
N LYS A 299 7.90 -6.12 24.15
CA LYS A 299 7.36 -6.15 25.51
C LYS A 299 8.42 -6.61 26.52
N TYR A 300 9.33 -7.51 26.13
CA TYR A 300 10.46 -7.90 26.97
C TYR A 300 11.54 -6.80 27.02
N ASP A 301 11.85 -6.12 25.91
CA ASP A 301 12.86 -5.04 25.86
C ASP A 301 12.49 -3.84 26.77
N THR A 302 11.21 -3.42 26.74
CA THR A 302 10.70 -2.37 27.65
C THR A 302 10.79 -2.75 29.14
N ASN A 303 10.82 -4.05 29.47
CA ASN A 303 10.98 -4.54 30.83
C ASN A 303 12.46 -4.81 31.19
N LEU A 304 13.32 -5.07 30.20
CA LEU A 304 14.76 -5.34 30.39
C LEU A 304 15.56 -4.11 30.76
N ALA A 305 15.10 -2.90 30.40
CA ALA A 305 15.63 -1.65 30.93
C ALA A 305 15.59 -1.56 32.49
N SER A 306 14.93 -2.53 33.16
CA SER A 306 14.80 -2.62 34.62
C SER A 306 15.34 -3.92 35.25
N LEU A 307 15.95 -4.85 34.50
CA LEU A 307 16.27 -6.21 34.98
C LEU A 307 17.77 -6.53 35.01
N SER A 308 18.19 -7.34 36.00
CA SER A 308 19.55 -7.84 36.18
C SER A 308 19.94 -8.93 35.15
N LEU A 309 21.24 -9.25 35.05
CA LEU A 309 21.86 -10.24 34.14
C LEU A 309 21.06 -11.54 33.85
N PRO A 310 20.35 -12.17 34.81
CA PRO A 310 19.49 -13.34 34.54
C PRO A 310 18.28 -13.04 33.63
N GLY A 311 17.77 -11.81 33.64
CA GLY A 311 16.70 -11.36 32.75
C GLY A 311 17.14 -11.32 31.29
N VAL A 312 18.39 -10.93 31.03
CA VAL A 312 19.01 -10.92 29.70
C VAL A 312 19.16 -12.34 29.14
N ALA A 313 19.49 -13.33 29.98
CA ALA A 313 19.55 -14.73 29.55
C ALA A 313 18.18 -15.32 29.17
N LYS A 314 17.09 -14.84 29.79
CA LYS A 314 15.71 -15.21 29.44
C LYS A 314 15.24 -14.54 28.14
N PHE A 315 15.68 -13.30 27.89
CA PHE A 315 15.49 -12.61 26.61
C PHE A 315 16.12 -13.39 25.46
N LEU A 316 17.41 -13.73 25.55
CA LEU A 316 18.10 -14.53 24.54
C LEU A 316 17.39 -15.87 24.29
N ARG A 317 16.86 -16.50 25.35
CA ARG A 317 16.11 -17.76 25.25
C ARG A 317 14.72 -17.62 24.59
N ASN A 318 14.06 -16.48 24.76
CA ASN A 318 12.76 -16.19 24.14
C ASN A 318 12.92 -15.73 22.68
N SER A 319 13.99 -14.99 22.36
CA SER A 319 14.44 -14.76 20.99
C SER A 319 14.74 -16.10 20.30
N LEU A 320 15.43 -17.02 20.99
CA LEU A 320 15.62 -18.43 20.59
C LEU A 320 14.32 -19.27 20.50
N PHE A 321 13.19 -18.81 21.05
CA PHE A 321 11.90 -19.49 20.91
C PHE A 321 11.13 -18.99 19.67
N CYS A 322 11.28 -17.72 19.31
CA CYS A 322 10.87 -17.24 17.99
C CYS A 322 11.62 -17.95 16.86
N ILE A 323 12.90 -18.26 17.09
CA ILE A 323 13.78 -19.00 16.19
C ILE A 323 13.19 -20.37 15.78
N HIS A 324 12.51 -21.08 16.68
CA HIS A 324 11.92 -22.40 16.36
C HIS A 324 10.60 -22.36 15.57
N LEU A 325 9.93 -21.21 15.43
CA LEU A 325 8.71 -21.09 14.62
C LEU A 325 9.00 -21.05 13.11
N PHE A 326 10.25 -20.75 12.72
CA PHE A 326 10.68 -20.68 11.31
C PHE A 326 11.33 -21.98 10.81
N SER A 327 11.71 -22.89 11.71
CA SER A 327 12.18 -24.24 11.38
C SER A 327 11.01 -25.22 11.44
N GLY A 328 10.09 -25.14 10.48
CA GLY A 328 9.13 -26.21 10.26
C GLY A 328 9.87 -27.46 9.77
N THR A 329 10.00 -28.46 10.63
CA THR A 329 9.80 -29.85 10.17
C THR A 329 8.35 -30.05 9.80
#